data_AF-A0AAV3L148-F1
#
_entry.id   AF-A0AAV3L148-F1
#
_cell.length_a   1.000
_cell.length_b   1.000
_cell.length_c   1.000
_cell.angle_alpha   90.00
_cell.angle_beta   90.00
_cell.angle_gamma   90.00
#
_symmetry.space_group_name_H-M   'P 1'
#
loop_
_entity.id
_entity.type
_entity.pdbx_description
1 polymer ?
#
loop_
_entity_poly.entity_id
_entity_poly.type
_entity_poly.pdbx_seq_one_letter_code
_entity_poly.pdbx_strand_id
1 'polypeptide(L)' 'MKGKFKRILYGGDYNPNQWPKNICQEDMRIFKDARINSATIVFTPMKPLPGLSKEPMA' A
#
# COMPACT_ATOMS: atom_id res chain seq x y z
N MET A 1 -10.20 -27.20 14.62
CA MET A 1 -10.70 -25.97 13.98
C MET A 1 -9.98 -25.77 12.65
N LYS A 2 -10.70 -25.56 11.54
CA LYS A 2 -10.06 -25.13 10.28
C LYS A 2 -9.74 -23.64 10.41
N GLY A 3 -8.50 -23.24 10.16
CA GLY A 3 -8.13 -21.83 10.09
C GLY A 3 -8.89 -21.12 8.96
N LYS A 4 -9.19 -19.82 9.13
CA LYS A 4 -9.85 -19.00 8.09
C LYS A 4 -9.07 -18.99 6.76
N PHE A 5 -7.75 -19.16 6.81
CA PHE A 5 -6.88 -19.12 5.64
C PHE A 5 -6.23 -20.48 5.38
N LYS A 6 -6.13 -20.85 4.09
CA LYS A 6 -5.52 -22.11 3.63
C LYS A 6 -4.00 -22.03 3.45
N ARG A 7 -3.43 -20.83 3.53
CA ARG A 7 -2.00 -20.53 3.34
C ARG A 7 -1.51 -19.65 4.49
N ILE A 8 -0.21 -19.69 4.77
CA ILE A 8 0.43 -18.75 5.70
C ILE A 8 0.28 -17.33 5.14
N LEU A 9 -0.13 -16.39 5.98
CA LEU A 9 -0.22 -14.98 5.63
C LEU A 9 1.20 -14.41 5.47
N TYR A 10 1.44 -13.75 4.35
CA TYR A 10 2.73 -13.17 3.98
C TYR A 10 2.49 -11.80 3.36
N GLY A 11 3.08 -10.78 4.00
CA GLY A 11 2.97 -9.38 3.61
C GLY A 11 3.33 -8.46 4.78
N GLY A 12 2.76 -7.26 4.81
CA GLY A 12 3.02 -6.26 5.84
C GLY A 12 2.09 -5.07 5.73
N ASP A 13 2.53 -3.93 6.27
CA ASP A 13 1.80 -2.67 6.20
C ASP A 13 1.78 -2.12 4.77
N TYR A 14 0.62 -1.64 4.35
CA TYR A 14 0.43 -1.03 3.04
C TYR A 14 -0.43 0.23 3.18
N ASN A 15 0.07 1.34 2.64
CA ASN A 15 -0.53 2.67 2.78
C ASN A 15 -0.92 3.22 1.39
N PRO A 16 -1.96 2.67 0.73
CA PRO A 16 -2.34 3.05 -0.63
C PRO A 16 -2.78 4.51 -0.74
N ASN A 17 -3.15 5.16 0.37
CA ASN A 17 -3.54 6.57 0.41
C ASN A 17 -2.37 7.55 0.22
N GLN A 18 -1.13 7.08 0.36
CA GLN A 18 0.07 7.90 0.17
C GLN A 18 0.51 8.00 -1.28
N TRP A 19 0.01 7.13 -2.16
CA TRP A 19 0.50 6.97 -3.53
C TRP A 19 -0.62 7.20 -4.55
N PRO A 20 -0.30 7.72 -5.75
CA PRO A 20 -1.23 7.79 -6.86
C PRO A 20 -1.80 6.42 -7.24
N LYS A 21 -3.04 6.37 -7.75
CA LYS A 21 -3.74 5.13 -8.09
C LYS A 21 -2.96 4.23 -9.07
N ASN A 22 -2.20 4.80 -10.01
CA ASN A 22 -1.38 4.04 -10.96
C ASN A 22 -0.21 3.31 -10.28
N ILE A 23 0.37 3.88 -9.21
CA ILE A 23 1.39 3.20 -8.41
C ILE A 23 0.77 2.03 -7.66
N CYS A 24 -0.38 2.25 -7.02
CA CYS A 24 -1.11 1.18 -6.33
C CYS A 24 -1.51 0.02 -7.26
N GLN A 25 -1.73 0.29 -8.55
CA GLN A 25 -2.00 -0.75 -9.56
C GLN A 25 -0.75 -1.56 -9.90
N GLU A 26 0.41 -0.91 -9.99
CA GLU A 26 1.68 -1.58 -10.20
C GLU A 26 2.09 -2.42 -8.98
N ASP A 27 1.81 -1.93 -7.77
CA ASP A 27 2.00 -2.70 -6.54
C ASP A 27 1.24 -4.02 -6.58
N MET A 28 0.03 -4.08 -7.15
CA MET A 28 -0.71 -5.35 -7.28
C MET A 28 -0.01 -6.35 -8.20
N ARG A 29 0.69 -5.87 -9.24
CA ARG A 29 1.51 -6.74 -10.10
C ARG A 29 2.72 -7.25 -9.32
N ILE A 30 3.44 -6.36 -8.64
CA ILE A 30 4.60 -6.71 -7.83
C ILE A 30 4.22 -7.66 -6.69
N PHE A 31 3.09 -7.44 -6.00
CA PHE A 31 2.61 -8.32 -4.93
C PHE A 31 2.32 -9.73 -5.43
N LYS A 32 1.75 -9.83 -6.65
CA LYS A 32 1.52 -11.13 -7.28
C LYS A 32 2.83 -11.86 -7.56
N ASP A 33 3.82 -11.16 -8.11
CA ASP A 33 5.13 -11.74 -8.43
C ASP A 33 5.92 -12.13 -7.18
N ALA A 34 5.86 -11.30 -6.14
CA ALA A 34 6.45 -11.56 -4.81
C ALA A 34 5.64 -12.56 -3.96
N ARG A 35 4.46 -12.99 -4.43
CA ARG A 35 3.53 -13.90 -3.73
C ARG A 35 3.04 -13.38 -2.38
N ILE A 36 2.94 -12.06 -2.22
CA ILE A 36 2.26 -11.41 -1.09
C ILE A 36 0.77 -11.76 -1.14
N ASN A 37 0.19 -12.14 0.00
CA ASN A 37 -1.20 -12.62 0.08
C ASN A 37 -2.01 -11.97 1.21
N SER A 38 -1.42 -11.01 1.92
CA SER A 38 -2.06 -10.23 2.98
C SER A 38 -1.44 -8.84 3.03
N ALA A 39 -2.22 -7.84 3.40
CA ALA A 39 -1.73 -6.49 3.68
C ALA A 39 -2.52 -5.90 4.84
N THR A 40 -1.82 -5.23 5.76
CA THR A 40 -2.44 -4.42 6.81
C THR A 40 -2.60 -3.02 6.26
N ILE A 41 -3.84 -2.59 6.05
CA ILE A 41 -4.10 -1.24 5.56
C ILE A 41 -3.95 -0.26 6.71
N VAL A 42 -2.88 0.53 6.67
CA VAL A 42 -2.61 1.57 7.67
C VAL A 42 -2.93 2.92 7.06
N PHE A 43 -3.77 3.70 7.75
CA PHE A 43 -4.03 5.08 7.37
C PHE A 43 -3.13 6.02 8.15
N THR A 44 -2.18 6.64 7.45
CA THR A 44 -1.35 7.72 7.99
C THR A 44 -1.65 9.00 7.22
N PRO A 45 -1.93 10.13 7.90
CA PRO A 45 -2.00 11.43 7.25
C PRO A 45 -0.68 11.71 6.53
N MET A 46 -0.77 12.17 5.29
CA MET A 46 0.40 12.62 4.55
C MET A 46 0.93 13.88 5.26
N LYS A 47 2.05 13.77 5.98
CA LYS A 47 2.73 14.96 6.50
C LYS A 47 3.37 15.66 5.32
N PRO A 48 3.07 16.95 5.06
CA PRO A 48 3.84 17.69 4.08
C PRO A 48 5.30 17.67 4.53
N LEU A 49 6.20 17.31 3.61
CA LEU A 49 7.63 17.49 3.84
C LEU A 49 7.87 18.99 4.10
N PRO A 50 8.66 19.36 5.12
CA PRO A 50 9.03 20.75 5.33
C PRO A 50 9.65 21.30 4.04
N GLY A 51 9.03 22.30 3.42
CA GLY A 51 9.55 22.97 2.22
C GLY A 51 8.86 22.65 0.89
N LEU A 52 7.87 21.75 0.82
CA LEU A 52 7.01 21.66 -0.37
C LEU A 52 5.82 22.61 -0.22
N SER A 53 5.89 23.79 -0.84
CA SER A 53 4.75 24.67 -1.02
C SER A 53 3.68 23.95 -1.84
N LYS A 54 2.42 24.06 -1.41
CA LYS A 54 1.26 23.60 -2.17
C LYS A 54 0.96 24.57 -3.31
N GLU A 55 1.87 24.70 -4.27
CA GLU A 55 1.56 25.34 -5.54
C GLU A 55 0.97 24.25 -6.45
N PRO A 56 -0.32 24.32 -6.86
CA PRO A 56 -0.82 23.42 -7.88
C PRO A 56 -0.09 23.75 -9.19
N MET A 57 0.63 22.77 -9.74
CA MET A 57 1.13 22.86 -11.10
C MET A 57 -0.10 22.97 -12.02
N ALA A 58 -0.16 24.08 -12.76
CA ALA A 58 -1.25 24.48 -13.64
C ALA A 58 -1.72 23.39 -14.61
#